data_AF-A0A7X6CMI1-F1
#
_entry.id   AF-A0A7X6CMI1-F1
#
_cell.length_a   1.000
_cell.length_b   1.000
_cell.length_c   1.000
_cell.angle_alpha   90.00
_cell.angle_beta   90.00
_cell.angle_gamma   90.00
#
_symmetry.space_group_name_H-M   'P 1'
#
loop_
_entity.id
_entity.type
_entity.pdbx_description
1 polymer ?
#
loop_
_entity_poly.entity_id
_entity_poly.type
_entity_poly.pdbx_seq_one_letter_code
_entity_poly.pdbx_strand_id
1 'polypeptide(L)'
;MLLANATRIVIEIDGIQHYSEDKNSEGKRLASPSRYAEMVAEDRRIRNLGYEVYRFGGAEIVYRNAEKFVALDSAKATITSFFQELFTRHGINPVLERHSRP
;
A
#
# COMPACT_ATOMS: atom_id res chain seq x y z
N MET A 1 -6.02 -25.56 -14.10
CA MET A 1 -6.04 -24.29 -13.32
C MET A 1 -4.78 -23.51 -13.67
N LEU A 2 -4.90 -22.24 -14.05
CA LEU A 2 -3.79 -21.49 -14.65
C LEU A 2 -2.71 -21.01 -13.67
N LEU A 3 -2.91 -21.10 -12.35
CA LEU A 3 -1.91 -20.72 -11.33
C LEU A 3 -2.21 -21.39 -9.95
N ALA A 4 -2.23 -22.72 -9.87
CA ALA A 4 -2.56 -23.40 -8.60
C ALA A 4 -1.57 -23.10 -7.45
N ASN A 5 -0.34 -22.65 -7.77
CA ASN A 5 0.75 -22.45 -6.82
C ASN A 5 1.26 -20.99 -6.77
N ALA A 6 0.53 -20.01 -7.31
CA ALA A 6 0.94 -18.62 -7.24
C ALA A 6 0.31 -17.89 -6.05
N THR A 7 1.13 -17.22 -5.24
CA THR A 7 0.66 -16.24 -4.27
C THR A 7 0.08 -15.04 -5.00
N ARG A 8 -1.12 -14.60 -4.60
CA ARG A 8 -1.74 -13.38 -5.14
C ARG A 8 -1.68 -12.29 -4.08
N ILE A 9 -1.09 -11.15 -4.45
CA ILE A 9 -0.83 -10.06 -3.51
C ILE A 9 -1.57 -8.82 -4.00
N VAL A 10 -2.28 -8.16 -3.09
CA VAL A 10 -2.86 -6.82 -3.26
C VAL A 10 -2.06 -5.85 -2.39
N ILE A 11 -1.60 -4.77 -3.01
CA ILE A 11 -0.95 -3.67 -2.32
C ILE A 11 -1.82 -2.43 -2.51
N GLU A 12 -2.23 -1.81 -1.42
CA GLU A 12 -3.11 -0.64 -1.41
C GLU A 12 -2.42 0.55 -0.71
N ILE A 13 -2.64 1.75 -1.24
CA ILE A 13 -2.33 3.00 -0.53
C ILE A 13 -3.65 3.54 0.00
N ASP A 14 -3.79 3.56 1.31
CA ASP A 14 -5.02 3.92 2.00
C ASP A 14 -4.88 5.28 2.69
N GLY A 15 -5.97 6.04 2.81
CA GLY A 15 -5.96 7.34 3.47
C GLY A 15 -7.36 7.82 3.77
N ILE A 16 -7.47 9.00 4.39
CA ILE A 16 -8.76 9.55 4.82
C ILE A 16 -9.81 9.58 3.71
N GLN A 17 -9.41 9.68 2.44
CA GLN A 17 -10.31 9.62 1.30
C GLN A 17 -11.06 8.28 1.12
N HIS A 18 -10.60 7.17 1.72
CA HIS A 18 -11.26 5.85 1.62
C HIS A 18 -12.36 5.67 2.67
N TYR A 19 -12.20 6.28 3.85
CA TYR A 19 -13.11 6.12 4.99
C TYR A 19 -13.82 7.41 5.42
N SER A 20 -13.78 8.47 4.59
CA SER A 20 -14.51 9.71 4.86
C SER A 20 -15.68 9.93 3.92
N GLU A 21 -16.68 10.64 4.40
CA GLU A 21 -17.72 11.22 3.57
C GLU A 21 -17.20 12.43 2.78
N ASP A 22 -17.99 12.85 1.79
CA ASP A 22 -17.71 14.03 1.01
C ASP A 22 -17.52 15.25 1.90
N LYS A 23 -16.78 16.23 1.37
CA LYS A 23 -16.40 17.41 2.13
C LYS A 23 -17.64 18.10 2.69
N ASN A 24 -17.61 18.43 3.97
CA ASN A 24 -18.63 19.27 4.58
C ASN A 24 -18.62 20.68 3.94
N SER A 25 -19.55 21.54 4.34
CA SER A 25 -19.68 22.93 3.87
C SER A 25 -18.39 23.77 4.05
N GLU A 26 -17.47 23.32 4.90
CA GLU A 26 -16.17 23.96 5.19
C GLU A 26 -15.01 23.32 4.39
N GLY A 27 -15.30 22.38 3.49
CA GLY A 27 -14.29 21.72 2.67
C GLY A 27 -13.51 20.59 3.38
N LYS A 28 -13.92 20.18 4.58
CA LYS A 28 -13.25 19.16 5.40
C LYS A 28 -13.90 17.78 5.21
N ARG A 29 -13.05 16.75 5.06
CA ARG A 29 -13.47 15.35 5.08
C ARG A 29 -13.79 14.90 6.50
N LEU A 30 -14.94 14.26 6.68
CA LEU A 30 -15.36 13.70 7.96
C LEU A 30 -15.24 12.18 7.92
N ALA A 31 -14.50 11.61 8.87
CA ALA A 31 -14.39 10.16 8.98
C ALA A 31 -15.77 9.55 9.23
N SER A 32 -16.10 8.48 8.50
CA SER A 32 -17.38 7.80 8.54
C SER A 32 -17.17 6.37 9.04
N PRO A 33 -17.70 6.01 10.23
CA PRO A 33 -17.61 4.65 10.76
C PRO A 33 -18.18 3.59 9.80
N SER A 34 -19.23 3.94 9.04
CA SER A 34 -19.84 3.05 8.06
C SER A 34 -18.88 2.74 6.90
N ARG A 35 -18.23 3.75 6.33
CA ARG A 35 -17.22 3.56 5.27
C ARG A 35 -16.01 2.78 5.76
N TYR A 36 -15.59 3.04 7.01
CA TYR A 36 -14.54 2.25 7.64
C TYR A 36 -14.95 0.77 7.76
N ALA A 37 -16.18 0.48 8.19
CA ALA A 37 -16.69 -0.88 8.30
C ALA A 37 -16.75 -1.59 6.93
N GLU A 38 -17.17 -0.89 5.87
CA GLU A 38 -17.15 -1.40 4.49
C GLU A 38 -15.73 -1.76 4.03
N MET A 39 -14.77 -0.86 4.26
CA MET A 39 -13.35 -1.09 3.92
C MET A 39 -12.75 -2.30 4.65
N VAL A 40 -13.10 -2.49 5.93
CA VAL A 40 -12.68 -3.66 6.72
C VAL A 40 -13.39 -4.95 6.25
N ALA A 41 -14.64 -4.85 5.81
CA ALA A 41 -15.36 -5.98 5.25
C ALA A 41 -14.76 -6.43 3.91
N GLU A 42 -14.38 -5.49 3.05
CA GLU A 42 -13.79 -5.77 1.75
C GLU A 42 -12.38 -6.38 1.88
N ASP A 43 -11.56 -5.85 2.79
CA ASP A 43 -10.26 -6.40 3.16
C ASP A 43 -10.35 -7.88 3.57
N ARG A 44 -11.32 -8.21 4.45
CA ARG A 44 -11.59 -9.59 4.85
C ARG A 44 -12.06 -10.45 3.68
N ARG A 45 -12.91 -9.90 2.80
CA ARG A 45 -13.39 -10.62 1.61
C ARG A 45 -12.23 -10.98 0.68
N ILE A 46 -11.33 -10.04 0.41
CA ILE A 46 -10.15 -10.24 -0.44
C ILE A 46 -9.23 -11.31 0.17
N ARG A 47 -8.95 -11.24 1.48
CA ARG A 47 -8.15 -12.27 2.16
C ARG A 47 -8.79 -13.66 2.10
N ASN A 48 -10.12 -13.74 2.26
CA ASN A 48 -10.86 -15.01 2.14
C ASN A 48 -10.81 -15.60 0.72
N LEU A 49 -10.53 -14.80 -0.32
CA LEU A 49 -10.28 -15.28 -1.68
C LEU A 49 -8.84 -15.80 -1.90
N GLY A 50 -8.03 -15.86 -0.84
CA GLY A 50 -6.66 -16.36 -0.88
C GLY A 50 -5.62 -15.32 -1.30
N TYR A 51 -5.95 -14.03 -1.18
CA TYR A 51 -5.00 -12.94 -1.44
C TYR A 51 -4.31 -12.50 -0.15
N GLU A 52 -3.03 -12.16 -0.25
CA GLU A 52 -2.35 -11.36 0.77
C GLU A 52 -2.64 -9.89 0.50
N VAL A 53 -3.00 -9.13 1.54
CA VAL A 53 -3.33 -7.70 1.42
C VAL A 53 -2.41 -6.89 2.32
N TYR A 54 -1.65 -5.98 1.73
CA TYR A 54 -0.74 -5.05 2.41
C TYR A 54 -1.18 -3.61 2.15
N ARG A 55 -1.28 -2.81 3.21
CA ARG A 55 -1.73 -1.42 3.14
C ARG A 55 -0.64 -0.48 3.61
N PHE A 56 -0.42 0.57 2.83
CA PHE A 56 0.39 1.73 3.20
C PHE A 56 -0.53 2.91 3.46
N GLY A 57 -0.37 3.57 4.59
CA GLY A 57 -0.98 4.87 4.83
C GLY A 57 -0.45 5.89 3.83
N GLY A 58 -1.31 6.76 3.32
CA GLY A 58 -0.93 7.81 2.37
C GLY A 58 0.15 8.75 2.93
N ALA A 59 0.22 8.90 4.26
CA ALA A 59 1.27 9.64 4.95
C ALA A 59 2.66 8.98 4.86
N GLU A 60 2.73 7.67 4.60
CA GLU A 60 3.98 6.93 4.39
C GLU A 60 4.57 7.19 2.99
N ILE A 61 3.72 7.62 2.04
CA ILE A 61 4.07 7.75 0.62
C ILE A 61 4.07 9.21 0.14
N VAL A 62 3.21 10.06 0.71
CA VAL A 62 3.02 11.44 0.29
C VAL A 62 3.45 12.40 1.39
N TYR A 63 4.37 13.32 1.04
CA TYR A 63 4.63 14.51 1.85
C TYR A 63 4.61 15.77 0.97
N ARG A 64 3.78 16.75 1.36
CA ARG A 64 3.84 18.11 0.85
C ARG A 64 4.67 18.94 1.80
N ASN A 65 5.93 19.18 1.47
CA ASN A 65 6.62 20.39 1.92
C ASN A 65 7.56 20.88 0.81
N ALA A 66 7.73 22.20 0.76
CA ALA A 66 8.31 22.94 -0.36
C ALA A 66 9.81 22.63 -0.60
N GLU A 67 10.50 22.01 0.35
CA GLU A 67 11.93 21.73 0.31
C GLU A 67 12.18 20.25 0.03
N LYS A 68 11.74 19.84 -1.16
CA LYS A 68 11.95 18.51 -1.77
C LYS A 68 13.39 18.03 -1.54
N PHE A 69 13.61 17.01 -0.71
CA PHE A 69 14.52 15.88 -0.98
C PHE A 69 14.51 14.83 0.15
N VAL A 70 14.18 15.20 1.39
CA VAL A 70 14.19 14.25 2.53
C VAL A 70 13.03 13.22 2.47
N ALA A 71 11.89 13.57 1.87
CA ALA A 71 10.68 12.74 1.91
C ALA A 71 10.63 11.60 0.88
N LEU A 72 11.26 11.75 -0.29
CA LEU A 72 11.30 10.69 -1.30
C LEU A 72 12.14 9.52 -0.82
N ASP A 73 13.21 9.81 -0.09
CA ASP A 73 14.11 8.79 0.45
C ASP A 73 13.43 7.98 1.55
N SER A 74 12.60 8.62 2.39
CA SER A 74 11.79 7.90 3.38
C SER A 74 10.75 6.99 2.74
N ALA A 75 9.97 7.46 1.77
CA ALA A 75 8.98 6.63 1.09
C ALA A 75 9.63 5.47 0.34
N LYS A 76 10.75 5.74 -0.36
CA LYS A 76 11.56 4.70 -1.02
C LYS A 76 12.09 3.68 -0.01
N ALA A 77 12.59 4.12 1.14
CA ALA A 77 13.09 3.23 2.18
C ALA A 77 11.98 2.31 2.71
N THR A 78 10.80 2.86 3.01
CA THR A 78 9.62 2.08 3.45
C THR A 78 9.24 1.02 2.43
N ILE A 79 9.08 1.41 1.15
CA ILE A 79 8.72 0.47 0.07
C ILE A 79 9.81 -0.58 -0.12
N THR A 80 11.08 -0.19 -0.07
CA THR A 80 12.22 -1.11 -0.26
C THR A 80 12.27 -2.15 0.85
N SER A 81 12.15 -1.73 2.12
CA SER A 81 12.12 -2.65 3.28
C SER A 81 10.96 -3.63 3.14
N PHE A 82 9.78 -3.13 2.79
CA PHE A 82 8.61 -3.98 2.58
C PHE A 82 8.85 -5.08 1.52
N PHE A 83 9.36 -4.71 0.34
CA PHE A 83 9.61 -5.71 -0.70
C PHE A 83 10.73 -6.68 -0.33
N GLN A 84 11.76 -6.25 0.40
CA GLN A 84 12.81 -7.15 0.91
C GLN A 84 12.23 -8.21 1.86
N GLU A 85 11.37 -7.80 2.78
CA GLU A 85 10.67 -8.70 3.70
C GLU A 85 9.69 -9.62 2.96
N LEU A 86 8.93 -9.07 2.01
CA LEU A 86 7.99 -9.82 1.19
C LEU A 86 8.68 -10.90 0.36
N PHE A 87 9.79 -10.54 -0.30
CA PHE A 87 10.56 -11.48 -1.10
C PHE A 87 11.19 -12.56 -0.23
N THR A 88 11.71 -12.19 0.94
CA THR A 88 12.24 -13.16 1.92
C THR A 88 11.14 -14.14 2.36
N ARG A 89 9.95 -13.63 2.69
CA ARG A 89 8.78 -14.47 3.05
C ARG A 89 8.41 -15.45 1.94
N HIS A 90 8.47 -15.01 0.69
CA HIS A 90 8.07 -15.81 -0.48
C HIS A 90 9.21 -16.57 -1.14
N GLY A 91 10.41 -16.59 -0.53
CA GLY A 91 11.58 -17.29 -1.07
C GLY A 91 12.07 -16.73 -2.42
N ILE A 92 11.74 -15.48 -2.73
CA ILE A 92 12.18 -14.80 -3.94
C ILE A 92 13.57 -14.21 -3.68
N ASN A 93 14.56 -14.64 -4.44
CA ASN A 93 15.88 -13.99 -4.44
C ASN A 93 15.90 -12.92 -5.53
N PRO A 94 15.84 -11.62 -5.20
CA PRO A 94 16.00 -10.59 -6.20
C PRO A 94 17.43 -10.65 -6.72
N VAL A 95 17.62 -11.26 -7.89
CA VAL A 95 18.87 -11.08 -8.63
C VAL A 95 18.94 -9.60 -8.98
N LEU A 96 19.75 -8.85 -8.23
CA LEU A 96 20.15 -7.50 -8.62
C LEU A 96 21.03 -7.67 -9.85
N GLU A 97 20.41 -7.81 -11.03
CA GLU A 97 21.11 -7.51 -12.26
C GLU A 97 21.52 -6.05 -12.16
N ARG A 98 22.80 -5.83 -11.83
CA ARG A 98 23.43 -4.55 -12.06
C ARG A 98 23.38 -4.37 -13.56
N HIS A 99 22.39 -3.64 -14.05
CA HIS A 99 22.50 -2.99 -15.35
C HIS A 99 23.66 -2.00 -15.23
N SER A 100 24.87 -2.52 -15.44
CA SER A 100 25.98 -1.73 -15.96
C SER A 100 25.47 -1.19 -17.28
N ARG A 101 24.90 0.02 -17.25
CA ARG A 101 24.63 0.73 -18.49
C ARG A 101 25.98 0.95 -19.18
N PRO A 102 26.07 0.71 -20.50
CA PRO A 102 27.25 1.07 -21.28
C PRO A 102 27.52 2.58 -21.27
#